data_AF-A0A1B8Q7S8-F1
#
_entry.id   AF-A0A1B8Q7S8-F1
#
_cell.length_a   1.000
_cell.length_b   1.000
_cell.length_c   1.000
_cell.angle_alpha   90.00
_cell.angle_beta   90.00
_cell.angle_gamma   90.00
#
_symmetry.space_group_name_H-M   'P 1'
#
loop_
_entity.id
_entity.type
_entity.pdbx_description
1 polymer ?
#
loop_
_entity_poly.entity_id
_entity_poly.type
_entity_poly.pdbx_seq_one_letter_code
_entity_poly.pdbx_strand_id
1 'polypeptide(L)'
;MTTTNLNIRIDDELKVQATKVLASYGLSPTQAIKLFFHQVVSTNQVPVSFDYQARTPNAKTLQAIDELENGGGTLYDDLDSLLAELDNVKR
;
A
#
# COMPACT_ATOMS: atom_id res chain seq x y z
N MET A 1 -1.16 21.02 -21.49
CA MET A 1 -0.92 20.07 -20.36
C MET A 1 0.07 20.74 -19.42
N THR A 2 -0.28 20.89 -18.15
CA THR A 2 0.62 21.44 -17.14
C THR A 2 1.60 20.36 -16.70
N THR A 3 2.89 20.66 -16.75
CA THR A 3 3.95 19.77 -16.27
C THR A 3 4.36 20.20 -14.86
N THR A 4 4.27 19.29 -13.90
CA THR A 4 4.73 19.53 -12.52
C THR A 4 6.03 18.78 -12.27
N ASN A 5 6.98 19.43 -11.59
CA ASN A 5 8.25 18.81 -11.21
C ASN A 5 8.08 17.94 -9.96
N LEU A 6 8.71 16.76 -9.98
CA LEU A 6 8.75 15.83 -8.85
C LEU A 6 10.18 15.74 -8.32
N ASN A 7 10.39 16.10 -7.05
CA ASN A 7 11.68 15.96 -6.37
C ASN A 7 11.59 14.80 -5.37
N ILE A 8 12.48 13.82 -5.51
CA ILE A 8 12.50 12.60 -4.68
C ILE A 8 13.88 12.50 -4.05
N ARG A 9 13.92 12.30 -2.73
CA ARG A 9 15.14 11.89 -2.03
C ARG A 9 15.29 10.38 -2.15
N ILE A 10 16.45 9.95 -2.60
CA ILE A 10 16.83 8.54 -2.73
C ILE A 10 18.25 8.38 -2.23
N ASP A 11 18.55 7.19 -1.72
CA ASP A 11 19.92 6.81 -1.39
C ASP A 11 20.79 6.78 -2.66
N ASP A 12 22.03 7.23 -2.54
CA ASP A 12 22.95 7.36 -3.69
C ASP A 12 23.38 5.98 -4.22
N GLU A 13 23.59 4.99 -3.36
CA GLU A 13 23.93 3.63 -3.80
C GLU A 13 22.74 3.01 -4.54
N LEU A 14 21.53 3.16 -4.00
CA LEU A 14 20.30 2.70 -4.63
C LEU A 14 20.11 3.34 -6.02
N LYS A 15 20.33 4.65 -6.14
CA LYS A 15 20.26 5.36 -7.43
C LYS A 15 21.21 4.77 -8.46
N VAL A 16 22.46 4.54 -8.07
CA VAL A 16 23.49 4.01 -8.96
C VAL A 16 23.13 2.60 -9.42
N GLN A 17 22.71 1.73 -8.49
CA GLN A 17 22.30 0.36 -8.81
C GLN A 17 21.08 0.34 -9.75
N ALA A 18 20.02 1.08 -9.40
CA ALA A 18 18.81 1.15 -10.22
C ALA A 18 19.11 1.71 -11.62
N THR A 19 19.95 2.75 -11.72
CA THR A 19 20.30 3.34 -13.02
C THR A 19 21.02 2.34 -13.93
N LYS A 20 21.90 1.48 -13.40
CA LYS A 20 22.55 0.43 -14.18
C LYS A 20 21.55 -0.59 -14.73
N VAL A 21 20.60 -1.02 -13.91
CA VAL A 21 19.54 -1.95 -14.33
C VAL A 21 18.67 -1.30 -15.41
N LEU A 22 18.20 -0.08 -15.18
CA LEU A 22 17.37 0.63 -16.14
C LEU A 22 18.09 0.89 -17.47
N ALA A 23 19.39 1.22 -17.42
CA ALA A 23 20.21 1.40 -18.61
C ALA A 23 20.34 0.10 -19.43
N SER A 24 20.34 -1.07 -18.79
CA SER A 24 20.33 -2.36 -19.50
C SER A 24 19.06 -2.58 -20.32
N TYR A 25 17.95 -1.96 -19.90
CA TYR A 25 16.68 -1.92 -20.64
C TYR A 25 16.57 -0.70 -21.57
N GLY A 26 17.61 0.14 -21.68
CA GLY A 26 17.58 1.36 -22.48
C GLY A 26 16.69 2.47 -21.90
N LEU A 27 16.35 2.41 -20.62
CA LEU A 27 15.47 3.35 -19.95
C LEU A 27 16.26 4.32 -19.07
N SER A 28 15.88 5.60 -19.10
CA SER A 28 16.30 6.57 -18.10
C SER A 28 15.47 6.43 -16.81
N PRO A 29 16.01 6.81 -15.63
CA PRO A 29 15.25 6.83 -14.38
C PRO A 29 13.93 7.61 -14.48
N THR A 30 13.94 8.76 -15.15
CA THR A 30 12.74 9.58 -15.35
C THR A 30 11.67 8.85 -16.18
N GLN A 31 12.08 8.09 -17.21
CA GLN A 31 11.13 7.29 -18.00
C GLN A 31 10.54 6.15 -17.14
N ALA A 32 11.36 5.47 -16.36
CA ALA A 32 10.90 4.40 -15.48
C ALA A 32 9.87 4.90 -14.45
N ILE A 33 10.10 6.07 -13.84
CA ILE A 33 9.16 6.69 -12.90
C ILE A 33 7.84 7.08 -13.59
N LYS A 34 7.89 7.61 -14.82
CA LYS A 34 6.66 7.88 -15.59
C LYS A 34 5.87 6.61 -15.89
N LEU A 35 6.54 5.54 -16.29
CA LEU A 35 5.90 4.23 -16.53
C LEU A 35 5.26 3.68 -15.26
N PHE A 36 5.94 3.82 -14.12
CA PHE A 36 5.39 3.45 -12.82
C PHE A 36 4.08 4.19 -12.53
N PHE A 37 4.04 5.52 -12.69
CA PHE A 37 2.80 6.28 -12.48
C PHE A 37 1.70 5.90 -13.47
N HIS A 38 2.03 5.66 -14.73
CA HIS A 38 1.06 5.18 -15.71
C HIS A 38 0.46 3.83 -15.30
N GLN A 39 1.28 2.91 -14.80
CA GLN A 39 0.81 1.61 -14.33
C GLN A 39 -0.09 1.74 -13.10
N VAL A 40 0.28 2.60 -12.14
CA VAL A 40 -0.54 2.88 -10.96
C VAL A 40 -1.92 3.40 -11.34
N VAL A 41 -1.98 4.38 -12.25
CA VAL A 41 -3.25 4.93 -12.72
C VAL A 41 -4.05 3.91 -13.53
N SER A 42 -3.39 3.08 -14.34
CA SER A 42 -4.06 2.09 -15.18
C SER A 42 -4.64 0.93 -14.38
N THR A 43 -4.00 0.52 -13.28
CA THR A 43 -4.41 -0.64 -12.48
C THR A 43 -5.13 -0.27 -11.19
N ASN A 44 -5.10 1.01 -10.80
CA ASN A 44 -5.50 1.49 -9.48
C ASN A 44 -4.84 0.71 -8.33
N GLN A 45 -3.65 0.17 -8.57
CA GLN A 45 -2.88 -0.63 -7.63
C GLN A 45 -1.42 -0.20 -7.69
N VAL A 46 -0.69 -0.38 -6.60
CA VAL A 46 0.76 -0.15 -6.60
C VAL A 46 1.45 -1.39 -7.19
N PRO A 47 2.13 -1.29 -8.34
CA PRO A 47 2.66 -2.44 -9.08
C PRO A 47 4.01 -2.92 -8.54
N VAL A 48 4.27 -2.74 -7.23
CA VAL A 48 5.40 -3.36 -6.56
C VAL A 48 4.88 -4.46 -5.65
N SER A 49 5.52 -5.62 -5.69
CA SER A 49 5.24 -6.64 -4.70
C SER A 49 5.72 -6.16 -3.34
N PHE A 50 4.80 -6.00 -2.40
CA PHE A 50 5.13 -5.71 -0.99
C PHE A 50 5.63 -6.95 -0.24
N ASP A 51 6.12 -7.97 -0.95
CA ASP A 51 6.54 -9.26 -0.36
C ASP A 51 7.73 -9.12 0.61
N TYR A 52 8.45 -7.98 0.57
CA TYR A 52 9.48 -7.61 1.55
C TYR A 52 8.88 -7.24 2.92
N GLN A 53 7.64 -6.74 2.94
CA GLN A 53 6.77 -6.69 4.09
C GLN A 53 5.91 -7.94 4.02
N ALA A 54 6.50 -9.09 4.38
CA ALA A 54 5.77 -10.33 4.60
C ALA A 54 4.43 -9.99 5.25
N ARG A 55 3.33 -10.54 4.71
CA ARG A 55 1.89 -10.35 5.00
C ARG A 55 1.53 -10.42 6.49
N THR A 56 2.23 -9.63 7.28
CA THR A 56 2.14 -9.51 8.71
C THR A 56 1.07 -8.46 8.88
N PRO A 57 -0.08 -8.82 9.43
CA PRO A 57 -1.10 -7.85 9.73
C PRO A 57 -0.44 -6.70 10.50
N ASN A 58 -0.82 -5.45 10.18
CA ASN A 58 -0.27 -4.31 10.91
C ASN A 58 -0.59 -4.46 12.41
N ALA A 59 0.13 -3.75 13.28
CA ALA A 59 -0.02 -3.90 14.73
C ALA A 59 -1.48 -3.79 15.21
N LYS A 60 -2.28 -2.92 14.56
CA LYS A 60 -3.71 -2.77 14.84
C LYS A 60 -4.51 -4.02 14.48
N THR A 61 -4.23 -4.63 13.33
CA THR A 61 -4.89 -5.88 12.93
C THR A 61 -4.47 -7.05 13.81
N LEU A 62 -3.21 -7.13 14.24
CA LEU A 62 -2.76 -8.15 15.20
C LEU A 62 -3.46 -8.01 16.57
N GLN A 63 -3.60 -6.79 17.06
CA GLN A 63 -4.33 -6.51 18.30
C GLN A 63 -5.80 -6.89 18.19
N ALA A 64 -6.47 -6.54 17.09
CA ALA A 64 -7.87 -6.91 16.88
C ALA A 64 -8.07 -8.44 16.81
N ILE A 65 -7.08 -9.19 16.29
CA ILE A 65 -7.11 -10.66 16.29
C ILE A 65 -6.96 -11.19 17.73
N ASP A 66 -5.99 -10.68 18.49
CA ASP A 66 -5.77 -11.08 19.89
C ASP A 66 -6.96 -10.74 20.80
N GLU A 67 -7.59 -9.58 20.61
CA GLU A 67 -8.82 -9.20 21.32
C GLU A 67 -9.97 -10.19 21.04
N LEU A 68 -10.12 -10.63 19.78
CA LEU A 68 -11.13 -11.60 19.41
C LEU A 68 -10.81 -13.00 19.97
N GLU A 69 -9.55 -13.45 19.91
CA GLU A 69 -9.11 -14.74 20.46
C GLU A 69 -9.27 -14.81 21.99
N ASN A 70 -9.08 -13.68 22.68
CA ASN A 70 -9.29 -13.56 24.13
C ASN A 70 -10.77 -13.34 24.52
N GLY A 71 -11.70 -13.42 23.56
CA GLY A 71 -13.14 -13.36 23.82
C GLY A 71 -13.71 -11.94 23.96
N GLY A 72 -12.99 -10.92 23.51
CA GLY A 72 -13.41 -9.51 23.49
C GLY A 72 -14.34 -9.13 22.33
N GLY A 73 -14.76 -10.09 21.50
CA GLY A 73 -15.70 -9.86 20.40
C GLY A 73 -17.15 -9.79 20.86
N THR A 74 -17.93 -8.91 20.24
CA THR A 74 -19.40 -8.92 20.38
C THR A 74 -20.01 -9.91 19.37
N LEU A 75 -20.88 -10.78 19.87
CA LEU A 75 -21.69 -11.67 19.04
C LEU A 75 -23.02 -11.00 18.77
N TYR A 76 -23.45 -10.98 17.52
CA TYR A 76 -24.75 -10.49 17.11
C TYR A 76 -25.54 -11.64 16.51
N ASP A 77 -26.79 -11.80 16.95
CA ASP A 77 -27.68 -12.88 16.51
C ASP A 77 -28.27 -12.62 15.12
N ASP A 78 -28.25 -11.36 14.65
CA ASP A 78 -28.83 -10.97 13.36
C ASP A 78 -28.03 -9.85 12.66
N LEU A 79 -28.07 -9.84 11.34
CA LEU A 79 -27.35 -8.90 10.49
C LEU A 79 -27.78 -7.44 10.75
N ASP A 80 -29.07 -7.21 11.04
CA ASP A 80 -29.59 -5.87 11.30
C ASP A 80 -29.02 -5.27 12.59
N SER A 81 -28.76 -6.12 13.59
CA SER A 81 -28.18 -5.68 14.88
C SER A 81 -26.71 -5.27 14.74
N LEU A 82 -25.95 -6.01 13.93
CA LEU A 82 -24.56 -5.69 13.62
C LEU A 82 -24.45 -4.35 12.88
N LEU A 83 -25.28 -4.15 11.85
CA LEU A 83 -25.25 -2.93 11.03
C LEU A 83 -25.63 -1.68 11.83
N ALA A 84 -26.63 -1.79 12.71
CA ALA A 84 -27.03 -0.69 13.59
C ALA A 84 -25.90 -0.22 14.53
N GLU A 85 -25.05 -1.14 15.00
CA GLU A 85 -23.90 -0.81 15.84
C GLU A 85 -22.77 -0.15 15.03
N LEU A 86 -22.46 -0.68 13.84
CA LEU A 86 -21.43 -0.11 12.95
C LEU A 86 -21.74 1.32 12.51
N ASP A 87 -23.01 1.65 12.30
CA ASP A 87 -23.45 3.00 11.96
C ASP A 87 -23.34 3.98 13.14
N ASN A 88 -23.46 3.50 14.38
CA ASN A 88 -23.31 4.31 15.59
C ASN A 88 -21.85 4.57 15.97
N VAL A 89 -20.91 3.69 15.60
CA VAL A 89 -19.47 3.83 15.89
C VAL A 89 -18.78 4.94 15.06
N LYS A 90 -19.46 5.49 14.05
CA LYS A 90 -18.89 6.46 13.09
C LYS A 90 -19.12 7.94 13.41
N ARG A 91 -19.46 8.32 14.65
CA ARG A 91 -19.61 9.73 15.07
C ARG A 91 -18.58 10.18 16.10
#